data_AF-A0A1A7WB58-F1
#
_entry.id   AF-A0A1A7WB58-F1
#
_cell.length_a   1.000
_cell.length_b   1.000
_cell.length_c   1.000
_cell.angle_alpha   90.00
_cell.angle_beta   90.00
_cell.angle_gamma   90.00
#
_symmetry.space_group_name_H-M   'P 1'
#
loop_
_entity.id
_entity.type
_entity.pdbx_description
1 polymer ?
#
loop_
_entity_poly.entity_id
_entity_poly.type
_entity_poly.pdbx_seq_one_letter_code
_entity_poly.pdbx_strand_id
1 'polypeptide(L)'
;PDSSDDVSAQADQLKRSQVAPLAIGSRNADISELRSISLRPDLAFSVDSLQDISRVEPQLINSVETISTSDIRKYIQTVETAVTLDLGKKDIIFLIDGSDTTGPAGIAHIRDFILSIVQQLDVKPDKVRVAVVQYADRMKTEFSLNSHNNKQAVISAIKRLRQMGGRSSLLANAIDYVLENEVKPSAGVRLSEASQHLVVLTGGPSTQSVSISGPLLKNKRVNCIGVGGGNADVNQLRQIATSSEDVLKVPTLPNLPSVKDKFIARLSGSTQIFPDPDPPTDPSIPIKKADIVFLLDGSIKVNPDNFKTVKDFVSNLIDLFYTDRDNLRIGLAQYSTDVTDAFYLNTYK
;
A
#
# COMPACT_ATOMS: atom_id res chain seq x y z
N PRO A 1 24.28 -5.61 -23.83
CA PRO A 1 22.83 -5.68 -24.13
C PRO A 1 22.12 -6.25 -22.92
N ASP A 2 21.51 -5.38 -22.13
CA ASP A 2 20.78 -5.78 -20.93
C ASP A 2 19.46 -6.41 -21.38
N SER A 3 19.25 -7.66 -20.99
CA SER A 3 17.97 -8.34 -21.17
C SER A 3 16.94 -7.64 -20.29
N SER A 4 15.83 -7.18 -20.87
CA SER A 4 14.70 -6.63 -20.10
C SER A 4 13.73 -7.71 -19.61
N ASP A 5 14.08 -8.98 -19.81
CA ASP A 5 13.21 -10.11 -19.49
C ASP A 5 13.26 -10.41 -18.00
N ASP A 6 12.09 -10.52 -17.38
CA ASP A 6 11.98 -11.03 -16.02
C ASP A 6 12.30 -12.52 -16.01
N VAL A 7 13.54 -12.85 -15.63
CA VAL A 7 14.09 -14.22 -15.54
C VAL A 7 13.75 -14.95 -14.24
N SER A 8 13.11 -14.26 -13.28
CA SER A 8 12.93 -14.79 -11.92
C SER A 8 11.98 -15.98 -11.87
N ALA A 9 10.87 -15.91 -12.62
CA ALA A 9 9.89 -16.99 -12.67
C ALA A 9 10.47 -18.28 -13.29
N GLN A 10 11.25 -18.14 -14.37
CA GLN A 10 11.90 -19.24 -15.07
C GLN A 10 13.03 -19.82 -14.21
N ALA A 11 13.81 -18.96 -13.54
CA ALA A 11 14.83 -19.40 -12.59
C ALA A 11 14.23 -20.19 -11.41
N ASP A 12 13.10 -19.73 -10.86
CA ASP A 12 12.43 -20.44 -9.77
C ASP A 12 11.82 -21.77 -10.25
N GLN A 13 11.27 -21.82 -11.46
CA GLN A 13 10.82 -23.09 -12.08
C GLN A 13 12.00 -24.05 -12.30
N LEU A 14 13.16 -23.54 -12.71
CA LEU A 14 14.38 -24.32 -12.89
C LEU A 14 14.85 -24.91 -11.55
N LYS A 15 14.89 -24.10 -10.49
CA LYS A 15 15.18 -24.57 -9.12
C LYS A 15 14.19 -25.66 -8.69
N ARG A 16 12.88 -25.43 -8.83
CA ARG A 16 11.83 -26.42 -8.50
C ARG A 16 11.95 -27.73 -9.27
N SER A 17 12.54 -27.69 -10.46
CA SER A 17 12.88 -28.86 -11.27
C SER A 17 14.13 -29.60 -10.77
N GLN A 18 14.60 -29.28 -9.56
CA GLN A 18 15.79 -29.85 -8.92
C GLN A 18 17.10 -29.54 -9.66
N VAL A 19 17.14 -28.40 -10.36
CA VAL A 19 18.35 -27.88 -11.00
C VAL A 19 18.99 -26.83 -10.08
N ALA A 20 20.32 -26.77 -10.07
CA ALA A 20 21.09 -25.77 -9.35
C ALA A 20 21.69 -24.73 -10.33
N PRO A 21 21.04 -23.58 -10.55
CA PRO A 21 21.62 -22.57 -11.44
C PRO A 21 22.87 -21.94 -10.81
N LEU A 22 23.91 -21.75 -11.62
CA LEU A 22 25.17 -21.09 -11.26
C LEU A 22 25.32 -19.93 -12.24
N ALA A 23 25.06 -18.70 -11.82
CA ALA A 23 25.07 -17.55 -12.72
C ALA A 23 26.46 -16.91 -12.76
N ILE A 24 26.96 -16.57 -13.96
CA ILE A 24 28.23 -15.89 -14.16
C ILE A 24 27.98 -14.63 -14.98
N GLY A 25 28.40 -13.48 -14.47
CA GLY A 25 28.34 -12.21 -15.19
C GLY A 25 29.69 -11.54 -15.34
N SER A 26 29.82 -10.68 -16.35
CA SER A 26 30.94 -9.75 -16.48
C SER A 26 30.57 -8.38 -15.91
N ARG A 27 31.48 -7.39 -15.94
CA ARG A 27 31.33 -6.04 -15.34
C ARG A 27 29.99 -5.33 -15.59
N ASN A 28 29.29 -5.61 -16.70
CA ASN A 28 28.01 -4.96 -17.02
C ASN A 28 26.78 -5.79 -16.62
N ALA A 29 26.94 -7.00 -16.09
CA ALA A 29 25.81 -7.82 -15.67
C ALA A 29 25.21 -7.30 -14.35
N ASP A 30 23.88 -7.31 -14.23
CA ASP A 30 23.21 -7.00 -12.97
C ASP A 30 23.42 -8.15 -11.97
N ILE A 31 24.28 -7.91 -10.98
CA ILE A 31 24.57 -8.89 -9.92
C ILE A 31 23.32 -9.30 -9.13
N SER A 32 22.30 -8.45 -9.05
CA SER A 32 21.03 -8.77 -8.42
C SER A 32 20.25 -9.79 -9.23
N GLU A 33 20.27 -9.65 -10.56
CA GLU A 33 19.66 -10.59 -11.49
C GLU A 33 20.39 -11.95 -11.42
N LEU A 34 21.72 -11.95 -11.45
CA LEU A 34 22.53 -13.19 -11.30
C LEU A 34 22.23 -13.93 -10.00
N ARG A 35 22.08 -13.18 -8.89
CA ARG A 35 21.69 -13.74 -7.59
C ARG A 35 20.26 -14.30 -7.59
N SER A 36 19.35 -13.68 -8.34
CA SER A 36 17.98 -14.16 -8.49
C SER A 36 17.90 -15.44 -9.32
N ILE A 37 18.77 -15.59 -10.32
CA ILE A 37 18.88 -16.79 -11.14
C ILE A 37 19.47 -17.96 -10.34
N SER A 38 20.57 -17.69 -9.63
CA SER A 38 21.39 -18.69 -8.95
C SER A 38 20.62 -19.49 -7.91
N LEU A 39 21.02 -20.74 -7.66
CA LEU A 39 20.45 -21.55 -6.58
C LEU A 39 20.61 -20.85 -5.24
N ARG A 40 21.73 -20.15 -5.00
CA ARG A 40 21.95 -19.35 -3.79
C ARG A 40 22.65 -18.03 -4.15
N PRO A 41 22.54 -16.96 -3.33
CA PRO A 41 23.19 -15.69 -3.63
C PRO A 41 24.73 -15.76 -3.73
N ASP A 42 25.36 -16.72 -3.06
CA ASP A 42 26.81 -16.99 -3.09
C ASP A 42 27.25 -17.80 -4.32
N LEU A 43 26.28 -18.31 -5.10
CA LEU A 43 26.51 -19.02 -6.36
C LEU A 43 26.37 -18.12 -7.60
N ALA A 44 26.29 -16.81 -7.38
CA ALA A 44 26.38 -15.79 -8.41
C ALA A 44 27.82 -15.27 -8.49
N PHE A 45 28.49 -15.59 -9.59
CA PHE A 45 29.87 -15.23 -9.84
C PHE A 45 29.96 -13.99 -10.73
N SER A 46 30.93 -13.13 -10.45
CA SER A 46 31.20 -11.96 -11.26
C SER A 46 32.67 -11.91 -11.64
N VAL A 47 32.94 -11.58 -12.89
CA VAL A 47 34.29 -11.31 -13.42
C VAL A 47 34.36 -9.90 -14.00
N ASP A 48 35.55 -9.31 -14.03
CA ASP A 48 35.76 -7.97 -14.61
C ASP A 48 35.55 -7.98 -16.13
N SER A 49 36.00 -9.04 -16.80
CA SER A 49 35.87 -9.26 -18.23
C SER A 49 35.59 -10.74 -18.50
N LEU A 50 34.92 -11.05 -19.63
CA LEU A 50 34.76 -12.45 -20.06
C LEU A 50 36.10 -13.14 -20.36
N GLN A 51 37.16 -12.37 -20.60
CA GLN A 51 38.52 -12.90 -20.73
C GLN A 51 39.05 -13.48 -19.40
N ASP A 52 38.50 -13.04 -18.27
CA ASP A 52 38.89 -13.47 -16.92
C ASP A 52 38.04 -14.63 -16.40
N ILE A 53 37.21 -15.28 -17.24
CA ILE A 53 36.27 -16.32 -16.80
C ILE A 53 36.96 -17.51 -16.13
N SER A 54 38.21 -17.82 -16.50
CA SER A 54 39.01 -18.86 -15.84
C SER A 54 39.26 -18.58 -14.35
N ARG A 55 39.12 -17.32 -13.88
CA ARG A 55 39.31 -16.98 -12.45
C ARG A 55 38.22 -17.57 -11.55
N VAL A 56 37.03 -17.82 -12.09
CA VAL A 56 35.90 -18.40 -11.32
C VAL A 56 35.82 -19.93 -11.46
N GLU A 57 36.66 -20.53 -12.31
CA GLU A 57 36.69 -21.97 -12.58
C GLU A 57 36.86 -22.83 -11.32
N PRO A 58 37.79 -22.54 -10.38
CA PRO A 58 37.92 -23.35 -9.16
C PRO A 58 36.68 -23.31 -8.28
N GLN A 59 35.98 -22.17 -8.26
CA GLN A 59 34.77 -21.97 -7.46
C GLN A 59 33.57 -22.69 -8.08
N LEU A 60 33.47 -22.70 -9.41
CA LEU A 60 32.46 -23.45 -10.15
C LEU A 60 32.65 -24.94 -9.97
N ILE A 61 33.88 -25.45 -10.12
CA ILE A 61 34.20 -26.87 -9.89
C ILE A 61 33.79 -27.27 -8.47
N ASN A 62 34.23 -26.51 -7.46
CA ASN A 62 33.87 -26.79 -6.08
C ASN A 62 32.34 -26.74 -5.84
N SER A 63 31.63 -25.82 -6.49
CA SER A 63 30.16 -25.76 -6.38
C SER A 63 29.49 -26.98 -6.99
N VAL A 64 29.95 -27.45 -8.15
CA VAL A 64 29.43 -28.65 -8.81
C VAL A 64 29.74 -29.92 -8.01
N GLU A 65 30.92 -30.00 -7.41
CA GLU A 65 31.33 -31.16 -6.60
C GLU A 65 30.59 -31.24 -5.26
N THR A 66 30.19 -30.12 -4.69
CA THR A 66 29.62 -30.06 -3.34
C THR A 66 28.10 -29.95 -3.28
N ILE A 67 27.45 -29.41 -4.30
CA ILE A 67 25.98 -29.25 -4.30
C ILE A 67 25.31 -30.59 -4.59
N SER A 68 24.64 -31.15 -3.60
CA SER A 68 23.85 -32.37 -3.75
C SER A 68 22.38 -32.08 -4.10
N THR A 69 21.65 -33.07 -4.64
CA THR A 69 20.19 -32.98 -4.81
C THR A 69 19.47 -32.71 -3.48
N SER A 70 20.02 -33.20 -2.35
CA SER A 70 19.51 -32.86 -1.02
C SER A 70 19.71 -31.39 -0.65
N ASP A 71 20.83 -30.77 -1.04
CA ASP A 71 21.05 -29.33 -0.80
C ASP A 71 20.09 -28.49 -1.63
N ILE A 72 19.85 -28.88 -2.88
CA ILE A 72 18.86 -28.23 -3.76
C ILE A 72 17.47 -28.32 -3.14
N ARG A 73 17.03 -29.52 -2.75
CA ARG A 73 15.73 -29.72 -2.09
C ARG A 73 15.63 -28.97 -0.78
N LYS A 74 16.67 -29.02 0.05
CA LYS A 74 16.72 -28.30 1.32
C LYS A 74 16.64 -26.80 1.08
N TYR A 75 17.34 -26.27 0.09
CA TYR A 75 17.28 -24.85 -0.24
C TYR A 75 15.89 -24.43 -0.74
N ILE A 76 15.32 -25.16 -1.70
CA ILE A 76 13.95 -24.93 -2.19
C ILE A 76 12.96 -24.99 -1.02
N GLN A 77 13.07 -26.03 -0.18
CA GLN A 77 12.23 -26.19 0.98
C GLN A 77 12.46 -25.08 2.00
N THR A 78 13.68 -24.57 2.20
CA THR A 78 13.97 -23.45 3.12
C THR A 78 13.40 -22.14 2.59
N VAL A 79 13.45 -21.92 1.27
CA VAL A 79 12.83 -20.76 0.61
C VAL A 79 11.30 -20.88 0.60
N GLU A 80 10.75 -22.09 0.52
CA GLU A 80 9.31 -22.37 0.58
C GLU A 80 8.77 -22.43 2.01
N THR A 81 9.59 -22.81 3.00
CA THR A 81 9.26 -22.81 4.44
C THR A 81 9.53 -21.47 5.13
N ALA A 82 10.04 -20.48 4.40
CA ALA A 82 9.66 -19.10 4.69
C ALA A 82 8.15 -19.00 4.40
N VAL A 83 7.35 -19.38 5.40
CA VAL A 83 5.88 -19.49 5.33
C VAL A 83 5.36 -18.23 4.66
N THR A 84 5.04 -18.35 3.38
CA THR A 84 4.48 -17.24 2.63
C THR A 84 3.04 -17.15 3.12
N LEU A 85 2.71 -16.05 3.80
CA LEU A 85 1.39 -15.85 4.36
C LEU A 85 0.40 -15.72 3.19
N ASP A 86 -0.43 -16.75 3.00
CA ASP A 86 -1.57 -16.67 2.08
C ASP A 86 -2.68 -15.86 2.74
N LEU A 87 -2.62 -14.55 2.50
CA LEU A 87 -3.64 -13.60 2.96
C LEU A 87 -4.84 -13.52 2.00
N GLY A 88 -4.91 -14.40 0.98
CA GLY A 88 -5.89 -14.32 -0.09
C GLY A 88 -5.63 -13.15 -1.05
N LYS A 89 -6.69 -12.68 -1.71
CA LYS A 89 -6.63 -11.55 -2.65
C LYS A 89 -6.67 -10.22 -1.90
N LYS A 90 -5.57 -9.47 -1.94
CA LYS A 90 -5.45 -8.14 -1.33
C LYS A 90 -4.77 -7.17 -2.28
N ASP A 91 -5.26 -5.93 -2.30
CA ASP A 91 -4.62 -4.81 -2.95
C ASP A 91 -4.11 -3.87 -1.86
N ILE A 92 -2.79 -3.74 -1.74
CA ILE A 92 -2.12 -3.00 -0.66
C ILE A 92 -1.40 -1.80 -1.24
N ILE A 93 -1.82 -0.60 -0.86
CA ILE A 93 -1.21 0.67 -1.25
C ILE A 93 -0.45 1.22 -0.04
N PHE A 94 0.87 1.28 -0.11
CA PHE A 94 1.69 1.95 0.90
C PHE A 94 1.78 3.44 0.58
N LEU A 95 1.21 4.27 1.45
CA LEU A 95 1.32 5.72 1.40
C LEU A 95 2.38 6.17 2.40
N ILE A 96 3.54 6.60 1.92
CA ILE A 96 4.73 6.84 2.75
C ILE A 96 5.08 8.34 2.78
N ASP A 97 5.37 8.84 3.99
CA ASP A 97 5.80 10.22 4.19
C ASP A 97 7.24 10.40 3.67
N GLY A 98 7.37 11.07 2.52
CA GLY A 98 8.61 11.41 1.85
C GLY A 98 9.14 12.81 2.16
N SER A 99 8.57 13.49 3.17
CA SER A 99 8.90 14.87 3.52
C SER A 99 10.28 15.02 4.15
N ASP A 100 10.75 16.26 4.27
CA ASP A 100 12.00 16.62 4.95
C ASP A 100 11.95 16.32 6.45
N THR A 101 10.74 16.28 7.05
CA THR A 101 10.55 15.89 8.45
C THR A 101 10.88 14.42 8.69
N THR A 102 10.54 13.55 7.73
CA THR A 102 10.92 12.13 7.78
C THR A 102 12.39 11.94 7.42
N GLY A 103 12.86 12.68 6.42
CA GLY A 103 14.26 12.69 5.99
C GLY A 103 14.72 11.38 5.31
N PRO A 104 15.97 11.35 4.78
CA PRO A 104 16.49 10.19 4.07
C PRO A 104 16.61 8.94 4.94
N ALA A 105 17.01 9.11 6.21
CA ALA A 105 17.16 8.01 7.16
C ALA A 105 15.79 7.40 7.54
N GLY A 106 14.78 8.24 7.76
CA GLY A 106 13.41 7.76 8.02
C GLY A 106 12.86 6.95 6.85
N ILE A 107 13.05 7.45 5.61
CA ILE A 107 12.67 6.72 4.40
C ILE A 107 13.40 5.38 4.27
N ALA A 108 14.69 5.30 4.64
CA ALA A 108 15.41 4.03 4.64
C ALA A 108 14.76 3.01 5.59
N HIS A 109 14.38 3.40 6.81
CA HIS A 109 13.70 2.52 7.75
C HIS A 109 12.30 2.10 7.30
N ILE A 110 11.53 3.03 6.71
CA ILE A 110 10.21 2.72 6.12
C ILE A 110 10.36 1.73 4.97
N ARG A 111 11.33 1.95 4.07
CA ARG A 111 11.63 1.05 2.95
C ARG A 111 11.98 -0.36 3.45
N ASP A 112 12.86 -0.47 4.43
CA ASP A 112 13.30 -1.75 4.99
C ASP A 112 12.13 -2.48 5.68
N PHE A 113 11.26 -1.74 6.37
CA PHE A 113 10.02 -2.29 6.94
C PHE A 113 9.09 -2.85 5.85
N ILE A 114 8.79 -2.09 4.79
CA ILE A 114 7.96 -2.55 3.67
C ILE A 114 8.58 -3.79 3.01
N LEU A 115 9.90 -3.81 2.80
CA LEU A 115 10.60 -5.00 2.27
C LEU A 115 10.37 -6.23 3.16
N SER A 116 10.49 -6.08 4.47
CA SER A 116 10.29 -7.19 5.42
C SER A 116 8.85 -7.73 5.42
N ILE A 117 7.87 -6.88 5.12
CA ILE A 117 6.47 -7.27 4.93
C ILE A 117 6.31 -8.00 3.60
N VAL A 118 6.69 -7.37 2.49
CA VAL A 118 6.49 -7.89 1.13
C VAL A 118 7.17 -9.25 0.93
N GLN A 119 8.33 -9.47 1.56
CA GLN A 119 9.00 -10.77 1.56
C GLN A 119 8.10 -11.90 2.07
N GLN A 120 7.28 -11.64 3.10
CA GLN A 120 6.39 -12.62 3.73
C GLN A 120 5.05 -12.81 2.98
N LEU A 121 4.67 -11.90 2.09
CA LEU A 121 3.37 -11.94 1.39
C LEU A 121 3.42 -12.77 0.11
N ASP A 122 2.31 -13.38 -0.31
CA ASP A 122 2.20 -14.09 -1.60
C ASP A 122 1.92 -13.11 -2.76
N VAL A 123 2.93 -12.35 -3.17
CA VAL A 123 2.80 -11.25 -4.17
C VAL A 123 2.84 -11.78 -5.60
N LYS A 124 1.68 -11.70 -6.28
CA LYS A 124 1.43 -12.07 -7.68
C LYS A 124 0.06 -11.54 -8.13
N PRO A 125 -0.23 -11.47 -9.45
CA PRO A 125 -1.39 -10.73 -9.97
C PRO A 125 -2.75 -11.26 -9.50
N ASP A 126 -2.84 -12.55 -9.16
CA ASP A 126 -4.05 -13.25 -8.71
C ASP A 126 -4.15 -13.40 -7.18
N LYS A 127 -3.15 -12.93 -6.42
CA LYS A 127 -3.11 -12.95 -4.95
C LYS A 127 -2.91 -11.53 -4.39
N VAL A 128 -1.75 -11.22 -3.81
CA VAL A 128 -1.46 -9.89 -3.27
C VAL A 128 -0.84 -8.99 -4.33
N ARG A 129 -1.40 -7.79 -4.51
CA ARG A 129 -0.81 -6.71 -5.30
C ARG A 129 -0.35 -5.58 -4.38
N VAL A 130 0.74 -4.91 -4.75
CA VAL A 130 1.36 -3.85 -3.95
C VAL A 130 1.56 -2.62 -4.81
N ALA A 131 1.26 -1.46 -4.25
CA ALA A 131 1.58 -0.14 -4.80
C ALA A 131 2.30 0.70 -3.75
N VAL A 132 3.05 1.70 -4.19
CA VAL A 132 3.73 2.66 -3.31
C VAL A 132 3.52 4.07 -3.83
N VAL A 133 3.08 4.96 -2.95
CA VAL A 133 2.94 6.40 -3.18
C VAL A 133 3.72 7.14 -2.11
N GLN A 134 4.55 8.09 -2.51
CA GLN A 134 5.17 9.06 -1.60
C GLN A 134 4.31 10.31 -1.50
N TYR A 135 4.26 10.91 -0.30
CA TYR A 135 3.66 12.21 -0.11
C TYR A 135 4.51 13.14 0.76
N ALA A 136 4.40 14.44 0.48
CA ALA A 136 4.95 15.54 1.26
C ALA A 136 4.04 16.76 1.02
N ASP A 137 4.58 17.85 0.48
CA ASP A 137 3.83 18.98 -0.10
C ASP A 137 3.30 18.69 -1.53
N ARG A 138 3.70 17.53 -2.07
CA ARG A 138 3.25 16.95 -3.34
C ARG A 138 3.07 15.43 -3.20
N MET A 139 2.47 14.80 -4.19
CA MET A 139 2.27 13.35 -4.24
C MET A 139 3.04 12.76 -5.43
N LYS A 140 3.60 11.56 -5.25
CA LYS A 140 4.31 10.83 -6.29
C LYS A 140 4.00 9.35 -6.20
N THR A 141 3.33 8.83 -7.22
CA THR A 141 3.21 7.39 -7.43
C THR A 141 4.58 6.83 -7.81
N GLU A 142 5.13 5.92 -7.01
CA GLU A 142 6.38 5.22 -7.33
C GLU A 142 6.10 4.02 -8.25
N PHE A 143 5.00 3.30 -7.97
CA PHE A 143 4.40 2.30 -8.85
C PHE A 143 3.00 1.95 -8.37
N SER A 144 2.10 1.64 -9.31
CA SER A 144 0.70 1.24 -9.07
C SER A 144 0.57 -0.29 -8.96
N LEU A 145 -0.61 -0.78 -8.57
CA LEU A 145 -0.87 -2.21 -8.28
C LEU A 145 -0.64 -3.13 -9.49
N ASN A 146 -0.77 -2.60 -10.71
CA ASN A 146 -0.54 -3.32 -11.98
C ASN A 146 0.84 -3.07 -12.60
N SER A 147 1.73 -2.30 -11.95
CA SER A 147 3.06 -1.98 -12.51
C SER A 147 4.02 -3.16 -12.49
N HIS A 148 3.82 -4.10 -11.57
CA HIS A 148 4.68 -5.28 -11.39
C HIS A 148 3.84 -6.54 -11.25
N ASN A 149 4.25 -7.61 -11.93
CA ASN A 149 3.51 -8.87 -11.99
C ASN A 149 4.09 -9.97 -11.08
N ASN A 150 5.13 -9.69 -10.29
CA ASN A 150 5.75 -10.67 -9.40
C ASN A 150 6.43 -10.02 -8.20
N LYS A 151 6.70 -10.82 -7.17
CA LYS A 151 7.34 -10.39 -5.92
C LYS A 151 8.72 -9.75 -6.12
N GLN A 152 9.57 -10.28 -6.99
CA GLN A 152 10.94 -9.78 -7.15
C GLN A 152 10.96 -8.40 -7.81
N ALA A 153 10.11 -8.17 -8.81
CA ALA A 153 9.95 -6.85 -9.42
C ALA A 153 9.49 -5.79 -8.39
N VAL A 154 8.52 -6.13 -7.54
CA VAL A 154 8.07 -5.28 -6.43
C VAL A 154 9.20 -5.00 -5.44
N ILE A 155 9.94 -6.04 -5.00
CA ILE A 155 11.09 -5.89 -4.09
C ILE A 155 12.15 -4.97 -4.70
N SER A 156 12.47 -5.14 -5.98
CA SER A 156 13.46 -4.32 -6.69
C SER A 156 13.02 -2.86 -6.81
N ALA A 157 11.73 -2.61 -7.06
CA ALA A 157 11.17 -1.26 -7.06
C ALA A 157 11.26 -0.60 -5.68
N ILE A 158 10.90 -1.33 -4.61
CA ILE A 158 10.98 -0.84 -3.24
C ILE A 158 12.44 -0.50 -2.86
N LYS A 159 13.42 -1.34 -3.21
CA LYS A 159 14.86 -1.07 -2.95
C LYS A 159 15.35 0.24 -3.59
N ARG A 160 14.77 0.63 -4.72
CA ARG A 160 15.12 1.87 -5.43
C ARG A 160 14.46 3.12 -4.84
N LEU A 161 13.52 2.98 -3.90
CA LEU A 161 12.90 4.14 -3.24
C LEU A 161 13.96 5.06 -2.64
N ARG A 162 13.79 6.36 -2.92
CA ARG A 162 14.57 7.47 -2.39
C ARG A 162 13.59 8.50 -1.86
N GLN A 163 13.99 9.24 -0.84
CA GLN A 163 13.18 10.32 -0.31
C GLN A 163 12.82 11.31 -1.44
N MET A 164 11.54 11.64 -1.54
CA MET A 164 11.05 12.64 -2.50
C MET A 164 11.39 14.08 -2.11
N GLY A 165 11.48 14.35 -0.81
CA GLY A 165 11.64 15.69 -0.24
C GLY A 165 10.34 16.50 -0.27
N GLY A 166 10.32 17.57 0.51
CA GLY A 166 9.17 18.48 0.62
C GLY A 166 9.02 19.00 2.05
N ARG A 167 8.67 20.28 2.19
CA ARG A 167 8.76 20.98 3.49
C ARG A 167 7.60 20.70 4.44
N SER A 168 6.57 20.00 3.97
CA SER A 168 5.36 19.71 4.73
C SER A 168 4.87 18.31 4.45
N SER A 169 4.07 17.77 5.36
CA SER A 169 3.39 16.49 5.23
C SER A 169 1.89 16.78 5.09
N LEU A 170 1.35 16.64 3.86
CA LEU A 170 -0.05 16.93 3.52
C LEU A 170 -0.85 15.62 3.40
N LEU A 171 -1.13 14.98 4.54
CA LEU A 171 -1.70 13.63 4.56
C LEU A 171 -3.13 13.57 4.01
N ALA A 172 -3.96 14.58 4.25
CA ALA A 172 -5.33 14.62 3.74
C ALA A 172 -5.34 14.62 2.20
N ASN A 173 -4.57 15.54 1.59
CA ASN A 173 -4.42 15.61 0.13
C ASN A 173 -3.85 14.32 -0.46
N ALA A 174 -2.94 13.67 0.28
CA ALA A 174 -2.34 12.42 -0.15
C ALA A 174 -3.34 11.25 -0.17
N ILE A 175 -4.25 11.20 0.81
CA ILE A 175 -5.34 10.22 0.84
C ILE A 175 -6.30 10.48 -0.32
N ASP A 176 -6.68 11.73 -0.58
CA ASP A 176 -7.53 12.09 -1.71
C ASP A 176 -6.88 11.69 -3.04
N TYR A 177 -5.59 11.97 -3.22
CA TYR A 177 -4.81 11.54 -4.39
C TYR A 177 -4.83 10.03 -4.57
N VAL A 178 -4.63 9.25 -3.50
CA VAL A 178 -4.69 7.78 -3.56
C VAL A 178 -6.08 7.31 -3.99
N LEU A 179 -7.15 7.85 -3.41
CA LEU A 179 -8.52 7.51 -3.77
C LEU A 179 -8.84 7.86 -5.24
N GLU A 180 -8.32 8.99 -5.72
CA GLU A 180 -8.56 9.47 -7.08
C GLU A 180 -7.66 8.82 -8.13
N ASN A 181 -6.50 8.28 -7.80
CA ASN A 181 -5.54 7.82 -8.82
C ASN A 181 -5.18 6.34 -8.68
N GLU A 182 -5.03 5.86 -7.45
CA GLU A 182 -4.58 4.49 -7.19
C GLU A 182 -5.74 3.55 -6.86
N VAL A 183 -6.84 4.05 -6.28
CA VAL A 183 -8.04 3.24 -5.97
C VAL A 183 -8.98 3.17 -7.19
N LYS A 184 -8.45 2.76 -8.35
CA LYS A 184 -9.18 2.68 -9.62
C LYS A 184 -8.79 1.44 -10.43
N PRO A 185 -9.70 0.90 -11.27
CA PRO A 185 -9.39 -0.23 -12.14
C PRO A 185 -8.18 0.00 -13.05
N SER A 186 -8.01 1.22 -13.56
CA SER A 186 -6.86 1.61 -14.40
C SER A 186 -5.51 1.50 -13.69
N ALA A 187 -5.49 1.63 -12.36
CA ALA A 187 -4.29 1.46 -11.53
C ALA A 187 -4.12 0.02 -11.00
N GLY A 188 -5.03 -0.90 -11.34
CA GLY A 188 -4.92 -2.32 -11.03
C GLY A 188 -5.72 -2.81 -9.83
N VAL A 189 -6.63 -1.99 -9.28
CA VAL A 189 -7.55 -2.39 -8.21
C VAL A 189 -8.54 -3.45 -8.68
N ARG A 190 -8.83 -4.41 -7.79
CA ARG A 190 -9.83 -5.48 -7.97
C ARG A 190 -10.94 -5.36 -6.92
N LEU A 191 -11.78 -4.33 -7.02
CA LEU A 191 -12.83 -4.02 -6.03
C LEU A 191 -13.74 -5.22 -5.70
N SER A 192 -14.06 -6.06 -6.70
CA SER A 192 -14.95 -7.21 -6.56
C SER A 192 -14.25 -8.51 -6.16
N GLU A 193 -12.92 -8.56 -6.17
CA GLU A 193 -12.17 -9.81 -5.93
C GLU A 193 -11.18 -9.73 -4.77
N ALA A 194 -10.75 -8.52 -4.39
CA ALA A 194 -9.71 -8.29 -3.40
C ALA A 194 -10.14 -7.24 -2.38
N SER A 195 -9.74 -7.45 -1.12
CA SER A 195 -9.87 -6.40 -0.10
C SER A 195 -8.84 -5.29 -0.35
N GLN A 196 -9.27 -4.05 -0.19
CA GLN A 196 -8.45 -2.84 -0.42
C GLN A 196 -7.84 -2.36 0.89
N HIS A 197 -6.53 -2.10 0.90
CA HIS A 197 -5.78 -1.68 2.09
C HIS A 197 -4.87 -0.50 1.78
N LEU A 198 -5.11 0.63 2.43
CA LEU A 198 -4.20 1.76 2.53
C LEU A 198 -3.34 1.60 3.79
N VAL A 199 -2.02 1.66 3.63
CA VAL A 199 -1.08 1.62 4.74
C VAL A 199 -0.35 2.95 4.79
N VAL A 200 -0.67 3.77 5.77
CA VAL A 200 -0.02 5.08 5.97
C VAL A 200 1.20 4.91 6.87
N LEU A 201 2.38 5.30 6.40
CA LEU A 201 3.63 5.27 7.14
C LEU A 201 4.18 6.70 7.28
N THR A 202 4.15 7.25 8.49
CA THR A 202 4.54 8.65 8.75
C THR A 202 5.59 8.80 9.86
N GLY A 203 6.53 9.72 9.64
CA GLY A 203 7.52 10.15 10.63
C GLY A 203 7.10 11.35 11.48
N GLY A 204 6.01 12.03 11.12
CA GLY A 204 5.60 13.29 11.74
C GLY A 204 4.11 13.61 11.61
N PRO A 205 3.67 14.72 12.21
CA PRO A 205 2.28 15.16 12.09
C PRO A 205 2.02 15.72 10.69
N SER A 206 0.81 15.50 10.19
CA SER A 206 0.27 16.25 9.06
C SER A 206 -0.01 17.68 9.48
N THR A 207 0.28 18.63 8.58
CA THR A 207 -0.07 20.05 8.78
C THR A 207 -1.56 20.34 8.50
N GLN A 208 -2.25 19.38 7.88
CA GLN A 208 -3.68 19.45 7.59
C GLN A 208 -4.48 18.55 8.53
N SER A 209 -5.72 18.95 8.78
CA SER A 209 -6.70 18.07 9.41
C SER A 209 -7.02 16.87 8.51
N VAL A 210 -7.17 15.69 9.12
CA VAL A 210 -7.50 14.43 8.43
C VAL A 210 -8.85 13.87 8.86
N SER A 211 -9.66 14.67 9.54
CA SER A 211 -10.92 14.21 10.17
C SER A 211 -11.95 13.65 9.18
N ILE A 212 -11.81 14.02 7.90
CA ILE A 212 -12.70 13.61 6.81
C ILE A 212 -12.19 12.35 6.12
N SER A 213 -10.88 12.09 6.17
CA SER A 213 -10.22 11.04 5.40
C SER A 213 -10.66 9.63 5.81
N GLY A 214 -10.88 9.37 7.11
CA GLY A 214 -11.41 8.08 7.59
C GLY A 214 -12.79 7.74 7.01
N PRO A 215 -13.79 8.65 7.13
CA PRO A 215 -15.09 8.50 6.47
C PRO A 215 -15.00 8.26 4.95
N LEU A 216 -14.10 8.99 4.25
CA LEU A 216 -13.89 8.80 2.81
C LEU A 216 -13.35 7.40 2.47
N LEU A 217 -12.33 6.96 3.19
CA LEU A 217 -11.73 5.63 3.03
C LEU A 217 -12.78 4.54 3.26
N LYS A 218 -13.61 4.69 4.29
CA LYS A 218 -14.71 3.78 4.58
C LYS A 218 -15.75 3.73 3.45
N ASN A 219 -16.17 4.89 2.92
CA ASN A 219 -17.12 4.93 1.79
C ASN A 219 -16.54 4.26 0.54
N LYS A 220 -15.24 4.44 0.29
CA LYS A 220 -14.52 3.78 -0.80
C LYS A 220 -14.14 2.32 -0.52
N ARG A 221 -14.60 1.74 0.59
CA ARG A 221 -14.34 0.35 1.01
C ARG A 221 -12.85 0.03 1.15
N VAL A 222 -12.06 1.02 1.56
CA VAL A 222 -10.62 0.91 1.78
C VAL A 222 -10.35 0.80 3.28
N ASN A 223 -9.67 -0.27 3.69
CA ASN A 223 -9.17 -0.36 5.07
C ASN A 223 -7.93 0.50 5.20
N CYS A 224 -7.76 1.18 6.33
CA CYS A 224 -6.59 1.97 6.60
C CYS A 224 -5.87 1.49 7.85
N ILE A 225 -4.57 1.21 7.70
CA ILE A 225 -3.64 0.93 8.80
C ILE A 225 -2.70 2.12 8.91
N GLY A 226 -2.67 2.77 10.07
CA GLY A 226 -1.81 3.92 10.36
C GLY A 226 -0.59 3.51 11.16
N VAL A 227 0.60 3.68 10.60
CA VAL A 227 1.88 3.34 11.24
C VAL A 227 2.70 4.63 11.43
N GLY A 228 3.05 4.94 12.67
CA GLY A 228 3.73 6.19 13.02
C GLY A 228 4.96 6.00 13.88
N GLY A 229 6.06 6.69 13.55
CA GLY A 229 7.26 6.77 14.38
C GLY A 229 7.41 8.11 15.10
N GLY A 230 7.93 8.12 16.32
CA GLY A 230 8.35 9.34 17.03
C GLY A 230 7.26 10.39 17.17
N ASN A 231 7.38 11.43 16.34
CA ASN A 231 6.56 12.63 16.35
C ASN A 231 5.23 12.49 15.60
N ALA A 232 4.94 11.32 15.04
CA ALA A 232 3.63 11.05 14.42
C ALA A 232 2.47 11.33 15.40
N ASP A 233 1.47 12.09 14.91
CA ASP A 233 0.26 12.40 15.65
C ASP A 233 -0.69 11.20 15.66
N VAL A 234 -0.90 10.64 16.85
CA VAL A 234 -1.74 9.46 17.04
C VAL A 234 -3.21 9.76 16.81
N ASN A 235 -3.65 10.99 17.08
CA ASN A 235 -5.05 11.37 16.85
C ASN A 235 -5.34 11.40 15.34
N GLN A 236 -4.41 11.94 14.54
CA GLN A 236 -4.52 11.89 13.09
C GLN A 236 -4.54 10.44 12.57
N LEU A 237 -3.66 9.56 13.09
CA LEU A 237 -3.67 8.14 12.72
C LEU A 237 -4.99 7.44 13.12
N ARG A 238 -5.56 7.73 14.29
CA ARG A 238 -6.86 7.19 14.71
C ARG A 238 -8.01 7.69 13.84
N GLN A 239 -7.95 8.93 13.36
CA GLN A 239 -9.01 9.51 12.52
C GLN A 239 -9.08 8.85 11.13
N ILE A 240 -7.97 8.32 10.63
CA ILE A 240 -7.92 7.66 9.31
C ILE A 240 -8.05 6.15 9.38
N ALA A 241 -7.61 5.53 10.48
CA ALA A 241 -7.56 4.08 10.63
C ALA A 241 -8.97 3.44 10.64
N THR A 242 -9.09 2.22 10.12
CA THR A 242 -10.37 1.47 10.12
C THR A 242 -10.88 1.21 11.52
N SER A 243 -9.98 0.89 12.45
CA SER A 243 -10.27 0.70 13.87
C SER A 243 -9.10 1.17 14.73
N SER A 244 -9.32 1.30 16.04
CA SER A 244 -8.26 1.69 16.98
C SER A 244 -7.08 0.71 17.00
N GLU A 245 -7.31 -0.57 16.64
CA GLU A 245 -6.26 -1.59 16.57
C GLU A 245 -5.41 -1.52 15.30
N ASP A 246 -5.86 -0.78 14.29
CA ASP A 246 -5.12 -0.50 13.05
C ASP A 246 -4.14 0.66 13.19
N VAL A 247 -3.98 1.22 14.41
CA VAL A 247 -2.98 2.23 14.71
C VAL A 247 -1.77 1.59 15.38
N LEU A 248 -0.62 1.63 14.70
CA LEU A 248 0.65 1.06 15.15
C LEU A 248 1.66 2.19 15.40
N LYS A 249 1.93 2.50 16.66
CA LYS A 249 2.94 3.50 17.02
C LYS A 249 4.23 2.82 17.48
N VAL A 250 5.36 3.33 16.99
CA VAL A 250 6.69 2.99 17.48
C VAL A 250 7.41 4.23 18.04
N PRO A 251 8.33 4.08 19.01
CA PRO A 251 9.05 5.22 19.58
C PRO A 251 9.81 6.03 18.54
N THR A 252 10.44 5.39 17.56
CA THR A 252 11.09 6.03 16.40
C THR A 252 11.01 5.11 15.18
N LEU A 253 11.21 5.63 13.97
CA LEU A 253 11.18 4.82 12.73
C LEU A 253 12.14 3.60 12.72
N PRO A 254 13.37 3.68 13.29
CA PRO A 254 14.21 2.49 13.47
C PRO A 254 13.55 1.33 14.20
N ASN A 255 12.51 1.59 15.02
CA ASN A 255 11.80 0.57 15.78
C ASN A 255 10.63 -0.07 15.00
N LEU A 256 10.36 0.31 13.74
CA LEU A 256 9.32 -0.31 12.91
C LEU A 256 9.32 -1.86 12.90
N PRO A 257 10.48 -2.57 12.95
CA PRO A 257 10.47 -4.03 13.04
C PRO A 257 9.70 -4.60 14.23
N SER A 258 9.55 -3.86 15.34
CA SER A 258 8.85 -4.35 16.55
C SER A 258 7.34 -4.49 16.38
N VAL A 259 6.74 -3.80 15.40
CA VAL A 259 5.30 -3.86 15.12
C VAL A 259 4.96 -4.75 13.93
N LYS A 260 5.96 -5.41 13.33
CA LYS A 260 5.81 -6.23 12.12
C LYS A 260 4.73 -7.31 12.27
N ASP A 261 4.75 -8.07 13.36
CA ASP A 261 3.81 -9.18 13.54
C ASP A 261 2.39 -8.66 13.81
N LYS A 262 2.26 -7.57 14.57
CA LYS A 262 0.96 -6.89 14.77
C LYS A 262 0.42 -6.37 13.43
N PHE A 263 1.27 -5.76 12.61
CA PHE A 263 0.92 -5.28 11.28
C PHE A 263 0.42 -6.41 10.37
N ILE A 264 1.13 -7.54 10.31
CA ILE A 264 0.69 -8.72 9.56
C ILE A 264 -0.66 -9.21 10.07
N ALA A 265 -0.85 -9.30 11.39
CA ALA A 265 -2.13 -9.71 11.97
C ALA A 265 -3.29 -8.76 11.57
N ARG A 266 -3.03 -7.45 11.45
CA ARG A 266 -4.03 -6.48 10.96
C ARG A 266 -4.36 -6.66 9.49
N LEU A 267 -3.35 -6.88 8.64
CA LEU A 267 -3.57 -7.22 7.23
C LEU A 267 -4.36 -8.54 7.06
N SER A 268 -4.09 -9.53 7.90
CA SER A 268 -4.78 -10.83 7.92
C SER A 268 -6.21 -10.76 8.45
N GLY A 269 -6.50 -9.80 9.34
CA GLY A 269 -7.81 -9.63 9.95
C GLY A 269 -8.89 -9.43 8.89
N SER A 270 -10.03 -10.11 9.07
CA SER A 270 -11.20 -9.95 8.21
C SER A 270 -11.64 -8.50 8.18
N THR A 271 -11.24 -7.82 7.10
CA THR A 271 -11.96 -6.70 6.53
C THR A 271 -13.45 -7.00 6.62
N GLN A 272 -14.24 -6.07 7.18
CA GLN A 272 -15.67 -6.08 6.92
C GLN A 272 -15.81 -6.09 5.41
N ILE A 273 -16.25 -7.22 4.83
CA ILE A 273 -16.81 -7.20 3.49
C ILE A 273 -17.94 -6.19 3.63
N PHE A 274 -17.70 -4.96 3.16
CA PHE A 274 -18.77 -4.00 3.04
C PHE A 274 -19.78 -4.73 2.16
N PRO A 275 -20.98 -5.06 2.68
CA PRO A 275 -21.98 -5.71 1.85
C PRO A 275 -22.10 -4.87 0.58
N ASP A 276 -22.28 -5.53 -0.56
CA ASP A 276 -22.50 -4.82 -1.81
C ASP A 276 -23.51 -3.66 -1.61
N PRO A 277 -23.41 -2.56 -2.40
CA PRO A 277 -24.34 -1.44 -2.25
C PRO A 277 -25.79 -1.90 -2.35
N ASP A 278 -26.02 -3.10 -2.90
CA ASP A 278 -27.26 -3.84 -2.78
C ASP A 278 -27.14 -5.01 -1.78
N PRO A 279 -27.81 -4.94 -0.61
CA PRO A 279 -27.96 -6.10 0.25
C PRO A 279 -29.03 -7.06 -0.30
N PRO A 280 -28.98 -8.37 0.00
CA PRO A 280 -30.20 -9.12 0.18
C PRO A 280 -30.98 -8.38 1.27
N THR A 281 -32.11 -7.80 0.91
CA THR A 281 -33.04 -7.07 1.77
C THR A 281 -33.35 -7.88 3.02
N ASP A 282 -32.64 -7.60 4.13
CA ASP A 282 -33.07 -8.05 5.45
C ASP A 282 -34.26 -7.16 5.88
N PRO A 283 -35.48 -7.73 5.99
CA PRO A 283 -36.66 -6.98 6.38
C PRO A 283 -36.66 -6.60 7.87
N SER A 284 -35.72 -7.11 8.67
CA SER A 284 -35.61 -6.78 10.10
C SER A 284 -34.92 -5.43 10.39
N ILE A 285 -34.20 -4.86 9.42
CA ILE A 285 -33.58 -3.54 9.56
C ILE A 285 -34.66 -2.45 9.49
N PRO A 286 -34.84 -1.62 10.53
CA PRO A 286 -35.84 -0.55 10.50
C PRO A 286 -35.55 0.45 9.38
N ILE A 287 -36.60 0.82 8.63
CA ILE A 287 -36.56 1.92 7.66
C ILE A 287 -36.25 3.22 8.42
N LYS A 288 -35.20 3.94 8.00
CA LYS A 288 -34.88 5.24 8.60
C LYS A 288 -35.82 6.30 8.03
N LYS A 289 -36.39 7.12 8.92
CA LYS A 289 -37.23 8.27 8.55
C LYS A 289 -36.77 9.50 9.32
N ALA A 290 -36.22 10.49 8.62
CA ALA A 290 -35.68 11.70 9.23
C ALA A 290 -35.60 12.86 8.23
N ASP A 291 -35.63 14.07 8.77
CA ASP A 291 -35.30 15.30 8.04
C ASP A 291 -33.92 15.77 8.50
N ILE A 292 -33.00 15.91 7.57
CA ILE A 292 -31.61 16.27 7.86
C ILE A 292 -31.29 17.54 7.08
N VAL A 293 -30.85 18.58 7.78
CA VAL A 293 -30.39 19.82 7.15
C VAL A 293 -28.91 20.00 7.46
N PHE A 294 -28.09 20.07 6.41
CA PHE A 294 -26.69 20.41 6.53
C PHE A 294 -26.52 21.92 6.41
N LEU A 295 -25.90 22.53 7.43
CA LEU A 295 -25.55 23.95 7.44
C LEU A 295 -24.06 24.08 7.19
N LEU A 296 -23.69 24.64 6.04
CA LEU A 296 -22.30 24.80 5.63
C LEU A 296 -21.82 26.23 5.76
N ASP A 297 -20.63 26.42 6.33
CA ASP A 297 -19.99 27.74 6.36
C ASP A 297 -19.57 28.14 4.94
N GLY A 298 -20.18 29.22 4.46
CA GLY A 298 -19.94 29.83 3.16
C GLY A 298 -19.16 31.12 3.21
N SER A 299 -18.61 31.48 4.36
CA SER A 299 -17.85 32.72 4.51
C SER A 299 -16.62 32.74 3.60
N ILE A 300 -16.22 33.93 3.18
CA ILE A 300 -15.03 34.17 2.34
C ILE A 300 -13.73 33.65 3.02
N LYS A 301 -13.78 33.37 4.33
CA LYS A 301 -12.70 32.75 5.09
C LYS A 301 -12.50 31.27 4.73
N VAL A 302 -13.48 30.62 4.10
CA VAL A 302 -13.40 29.28 3.54
C VAL A 302 -13.01 29.42 2.06
N ASN A 303 -11.74 29.17 1.74
CA ASN A 303 -11.28 29.11 0.34
C ASN A 303 -12.11 28.06 -0.45
N PRO A 304 -12.47 28.30 -1.72
CA PRO A 304 -13.09 27.34 -2.64
C PRO A 304 -12.67 25.87 -2.50
N ASP A 305 -11.38 25.59 -2.33
CA ASP A 305 -10.88 24.21 -2.16
C ASP A 305 -11.43 23.56 -0.87
N ASN A 306 -11.45 24.30 0.24
CA ASN A 306 -12.00 23.83 1.51
C ASN A 306 -13.53 23.63 1.40
N PHE A 307 -14.23 24.49 0.65
CA PHE A 307 -15.67 24.35 0.46
C PHE A 307 -16.02 23.11 -0.35
N LYS A 308 -15.22 22.77 -1.37
CA LYS A 308 -15.34 21.51 -2.11
C LYS A 308 -15.15 20.31 -1.17
N THR A 309 -14.12 20.33 -0.32
CA THR A 309 -13.89 19.27 0.67
C THR A 309 -15.08 19.07 1.62
N VAL A 310 -15.72 20.15 2.07
CA VAL A 310 -16.91 20.07 2.94
C VAL A 310 -18.13 19.52 2.19
N LYS A 311 -18.33 19.88 0.92
CA LYS A 311 -19.37 19.26 0.08
C LYS A 311 -19.13 17.78 -0.15
N ASP A 312 -17.90 17.40 -0.41
CA ASP A 312 -17.51 16.01 -0.58
C ASP A 312 -17.75 15.26 0.74
N PHE A 313 -17.41 15.84 1.90
CA PHE A 313 -17.73 15.25 3.21
C PHE A 313 -19.22 14.98 3.37
N VAL A 314 -20.09 15.98 3.14
CA VAL A 314 -21.55 15.82 3.28
C VAL A 314 -22.06 14.74 2.35
N SER A 315 -21.59 14.72 1.10
CA SER A 315 -21.99 13.71 0.11
C SER A 315 -21.59 12.31 0.55
N ASN A 316 -20.33 12.11 0.95
CA ASN A 316 -19.85 10.82 1.42
C ASN A 316 -20.52 10.40 2.74
N LEU A 317 -20.87 11.35 3.62
CA LEU A 317 -21.59 11.07 4.85
C LEU A 317 -23.01 10.57 4.57
N ILE A 318 -23.70 11.17 3.59
CA ILE A 318 -25.03 10.73 3.15
C ILE A 318 -24.96 9.30 2.61
N ASP A 319 -23.99 9.00 1.74
CA ASP A 319 -23.79 7.65 1.18
C ASP A 319 -23.60 6.57 2.26
N LEU A 320 -23.01 6.92 3.41
CA LEU A 320 -22.77 5.96 4.50
C LEU A 320 -24.04 5.51 5.22
N PHE A 321 -25.10 6.32 5.21
CA PHE A 321 -26.34 6.00 5.94
C PHE A 321 -27.60 5.97 5.07
N TYR A 322 -27.56 6.44 3.82
CA TYR A 322 -28.70 6.40 2.91
C TYR A 322 -28.86 5.02 2.28
N THR A 323 -30.11 4.58 2.12
CA THR A 323 -30.50 3.42 1.30
C THR A 323 -31.83 3.73 0.62
N ASP A 324 -32.12 3.13 -0.55
CA ASP A 324 -33.34 3.45 -1.33
C ASP A 324 -34.67 3.10 -0.65
N ARG A 325 -34.61 2.32 0.43
CA ARG A 325 -35.75 1.98 1.31
C ARG A 325 -36.00 3.02 2.39
N ASP A 326 -35.07 3.95 2.61
CA ASP A 326 -35.18 4.98 3.62
C ASP A 326 -36.06 6.15 3.16
N ASN A 327 -36.74 6.77 4.11
CA ASN A 327 -37.53 7.97 3.89
C ASN A 327 -36.80 9.17 4.51
N LEU A 328 -35.63 9.48 3.93
CA LEU A 328 -34.79 10.60 4.35
C LEU A 328 -35.08 11.80 3.45
N ARG A 329 -35.33 12.95 4.07
CA ARG A 329 -35.38 14.23 3.38
C ARG A 329 -34.13 15.01 3.73
N ILE A 330 -33.40 15.49 2.73
CA ILE A 330 -32.13 16.17 2.93
C ILE A 330 -32.22 17.60 2.38
N GLY A 331 -31.86 18.56 3.23
CA GLY A 331 -31.71 19.96 2.87
C GLY A 331 -30.26 20.39 3.06
N LEU A 332 -29.85 21.40 2.30
CA LEU A 332 -28.54 22.01 2.39
C LEU A 332 -28.71 23.52 2.38
N ALA A 333 -28.16 24.21 3.37
CA ALA A 333 -28.09 25.66 3.41
C ALA A 333 -26.67 26.10 3.72
N GLN A 334 -26.27 27.21 3.11
CA GLN A 334 -24.98 27.84 3.29
C GLN A 334 -25.17 29.11 4.10
N TYR A 335 -24.34 29.34 5.12
CA TYR A 335 -24.40 30.55 5.94
C TYR A 335 -23.12 31.36 5.82
N SER A 336 -23.24 32.69 5.74
CA SER A 336 -22.13 33.63 5.78
C SER A 336 -22.57 34.88 6.57
N THR A 337 -22.52 36.08 6.01
CA THR A 337 -23.28 37.24 6.52
C THR A 337 -24.79 37.05 6.33
N ASP A 338 -25.19 36.33 5.29
CA ASP A 338 -26.57 35.93 5.01
C ASP A 338 -26.65 34.40 4.88
N VAL A 339 -27.84 33.84 5.13
CA VAL A 339 -28.13 32.41 4.89
C VAL A 339 -28.70 32.27 3.48
N THR A 340 -28.11 31.39 2.67
CA THR A 340 -28.59 31.03 1.34
C THR A 340 -28.96 29.56 1.32
N ASP A 341 -30.22 29.25 1.02
CA ASP A 341 -30.65 27.87 0.83
C ASP A 341 -30.07 27.34 -0.49
N ALA A 342 -29.31 26.25 -0.42
CA ALA A 342 -28.82 25.58 -1.64
C ALA A 342 -29.91 24.66 -2.20
N PHE A 343 -30.58 23.89 -1.33
CA PHE A 343 -31.80 23.16 -1.66
C PHE A 343 -32.58 22.76 -0.39
N TYR A 344 -33.90 22.70 -0.52
CA TYR A 344 -34.84 22.32 0.54
C TYR A 344 -35.06 20.81 0.64
N LEU A 345 -35.61 20.37 1.77
CA LEU A 345 -35.97 18.98 2.09
C LEU A 345 -36.88 18.29 1.05
N ASN A 346 -37.58 19.05 0.21
CA ASN A 346 -38.49 18.56 -0.82
C ASN A 346 -37.95 18.73 -2.25
N THR A 347 -36.70 19.16 -2.40
CA THR A 347 -36.10 19.46 -3.71
C THR A 347 -35.84 18.18 -4.51
N TYR A 348 -35.36 17.14 -3.82
CA TYR A 348 -35.11 15.82 -4.38
C TYR A 348 -36.03 14.82 -3.66
N LYS A 349 -36.71 13.97 -4.42
CA LYS A 349 -37.68 12.98 -3.93
C LYS A 349 -37.14 11.58 -4.03
#